data_AF-A0A959NBF5-F1
#
_entry.id   AF-A0A959NBF5-F1
#
_cell.length_a   1.000
_cell.length_b   1.000
_cell.length_c   1.000
_cell.angle_alpha   90.00
_cell.angle_beta   90.00
_cell.angle_gamma   90.00
#
_symmetry.space_group_name_H-M   'P 1'
#
loop_
_entity.id
_entity.type
_entity.pdbx_description
1 polymer ?
#
loop_
_entity_poly.entity_id
_entity_poly.type
_entity_poly.pdbx_seq_one_letter_code
_entity_poly.pdbx_strand_id
1 'polypeptide(L)'
;AFAQNDKYTNAMLPKIALLDSNNSVDEWKSLSNAFERIADAEKTKWEPYYYASFCMVTAGSRAMPTDGSMGDNTKISDPYADKAEQLLDKASALSKDNSEIYCVSKMIHSLRMRGNPMARYMTEGAKASEALEKAKKLNPYNPRVYILEGEDKYYTPEQYGGDKDEAKKLFEKAKDLFSIDKAITPTEPQWGQGLVWYFLSQYK
;
A
#
# COMPACT_ATOMS: atom_id res chain seq x y z
N ALA A 1 -3.88 29.81 10.75
CA ALA A 1 -2.95 28.99 9.95
C ALA A 1 -2.20 27.98 10.82
N PHE A 2 -1.43 28.41 11.84
CA PHE A 2 -0.71 27.50 12.75
C PHE A 2 -1.63 26.51 13.51
N ALA A 3 -2.69 26.99 14.15
CA ALA A 3 -3.61 26.14 14.93
C ALA A 3 -4.41 25.09 14.10
N GLN A 4 -4.60 25.32 12.80
CA GLN A 4 -5.28 24.35 11.92
C GLN A 4 -4.34 23.21 11.51
N ASN A 5 -3.05 23.52 11.34
CA ASN A 5 -2.02 22.51 11.06
C ASN A 5 -1.84 21.56 12.26
N ASP A 6 -1.92 22.10 13.49
CA ASP A 6 -1.83 21.31 14.71
C ASP A 6 -3.04 20.38 14.89
N LYS A 7 -4.27 20.85 14.63
CA LYS A 7 -5.48 20.02 14.74
C LYS A 7 -5.46 18.84 13.76
N TYR A 8 -5.09 19.11 12.50
CA TYR A 8 -4.93 18.07 11.48
C TYR A 8 -3.88 17.04 11.89
N THR A 9 -2.68 17.51 12.25
CA THR A 9 -1.56 16.64 12.65
C THR A 9 -1.92 15.80 13.88
N ASN A 10 -2.53 16.39 14.89
CA ASN A 10 -2.99 15.70 16.10
C ASN A 10 -4.11 14.68 15.84
N ALA A 11 -4.91 14.86 14.78
CA ALA A 11 -5.90 13.88 14.37
C ALA A 11 -5.27 12.70 13.60
N MET A 12 -4.27 12.99 12.76
CA MET A 12 -3.61 12.01 11.90
C MET A 12 -2.61 11.12 12.63
N LEU A 13 -1.70 11.70 13.41
CA LEU A 13 -0.57 10.95 13.99
C LEU A 13 -0.99 9.74 14.84
N PRO A 14 -1.98 9.84 15.75
CA PRO A 14 -2.42 8.68 16.52
C PRO A 14 -3.05 7.57 15.66
N LYS A 15 -3.48 7.88 14.42
CA LYS A 15 -4.04 6.90 13.48
C LYS A 15 -2.95 6.25 12.64
N ILE A 16 -1.95 7.04 12.23
CA ILE A 16 -0.76 6.53 11.52
C ILE A 16 0.00 5.54 12.42
N ALA A 17 0.13 5.84 13.71
CA ALA A 17 0.79 4.94 14.66
C ALA A 17 0.10 3.56 14.80
N LEU A 18 -1.19 3.43 14.43
CA LEU A 18 -1.93 2.17 14.50
C LEU A 18 -1.70 1.27 13.28
N LEU A 19 -1.05 1.77 12.22
CA LEU A 19 -0.80 1.00 11.00
C LEU A 19 0.08 -0.23 11.27
N ASP A 20 1.01 -0.13 12.23
CA ASP A 20 1.92 -1.24 12.55
C ASP A 20 1.37 -2.18 13.64
N SER A 21 0.31 -1.80 14.34
CA SER A 21 -0.27 -2.58 15.45
C SER A 21 -1.56 -3.33 15.10
N ASN A 22 -2.23 -2.99 13.99
CA ASN A 22 -3.51 -3.59 13.61
C ASN A 22 -3.35 -4.98 12.99
N ASN A 23 -4.10 -5.94 13.51
CA ASN A 23 -3.95 -7.35 13.14
C ASN A 23 -5.21 -7.98 12.52
N SER A 24 -6.37 -7.33 12.63
CA SER A 24 -7.64 -7.87 12.09
C SER A 24 -8.24 -7.03 10.97
N VAL A 25 -9.05 -7.67 10.12
CA VAL A 25 -9.78 -7.02 9.01
C VAL A 25 -10.66 -5.87 9.52
N ASP A 26 -11.37 -6.05 10.64
CA ASP A 26 -12.27 -5.03 11.19
C ASP A 26 -11.54 -3.83 11.79
N GLU A 27 -10.36 -4.03 12.40
CA GLU A 27 -9.51 -2.92 12.85
C GLU A 27 -9.02 -2.08 11.66
N TRP A 28 -8.58 -2.73 10.58
CA TRP A 28 -8.17 -2.03 9.35
C TRP A 28 -9.32 -1.25 8.72
N LYS A 29 -10.53 -1.83 8.68
CA LYS A 29 -11.74 -1.12 8.20
C LYS A 29 -12.10 0.07 9.08
N SER A 30 -12.04 -0.12 10.39
CA SER A 30 -12.31 0.94 11.37
C SER A 30 -11.31 2.09 11.24
N LEU A 31 -10.02 1.77 11.01
CA LEU A 31 -8.98 2.75 10.79
C LEU A 31 -9.16 3.52 9.49
N SER A 32 -9.52 2.83 8.40
CA SER A 32 -9.89 3.49 7.14
C SER A 32 -11.01 4.50 7.33
N ASN A 33 -12.09 4.12 8.03
CA ASN A 33 -13.22 4.99 8.28
C ASN A 33 -12.81 6.22 9.13
N ALA A 34 -11.86 6.04 10.05
CA ALA A 34 -11.32 7.16 10.82
C ALA A 34 -10.54 8.15 9.94
N PHE A 35 -9.70 7.66 9.03
CA PHE A 35 -8.99 8.50 8.08
C PHE A 35 -9.93 9.19 7.08
N GLU A 36 -10.96 8.50 6.56
CA GLU A 36 -11.95 9.10 5.66
C GLU A 36 -12.71 10.25 6.33
N ARG A 37 -13.10 10.11 7.61
CA ARG A 37 -13.71 11.22 8.38
C ARG A 37 -12.78 12.43 8.51
N ILE A 38 -11.47 12.21 8.68
CA ILE A 38 -10.49 13.31 8.69
C ILE A 38 -10.41 13.94 7.30
N ALA A 39 -10.38 13.13 6.25
CA ALA A 39 -10.32 13.57 4.86
C ALA A 39 -11.51 14.47 4.47
N ASP A 40 -12.73 14.08 4.88
CA ASP A 40 -13.95 14.83 4.59
C ASP A 40 -14.02 16.18 5.34
N ALA A 41 -13.32 16.29 6.47
CA ALA A 41 -13.15 17.54 7.20
C ALA A 41 -12.01 18.41 6.60
N GLU A 42 -10.94 17.79 6.11
CA GLU A 42 -9.70 18.43 5.66
C GLU A 42 -9.53 18.24 4.14
N LYS A 43 -10.51 18.72 3.39
CA LYS A 43 -10.73 18.43 1.95
C LYS A 43 -9.59 18.81 1.00
N THR A 44 -8.57 19.51 1.47
CA THR A 44 -7.38 19.90 0.70
C THR A 44 -6.17 19.00 0.95
N LYS A 45 -6.29 18.02 1.85
CA LYS A 45 -5.24 17.09 2.24
C LYS A 45 -5.45 15.74 1.56
N TRP A 46 -4.44 15.25 0.86
CA TRP A 46 -4.51 13.98 0.13
C TRP A 46 -4.21 12.79 1.03
N GLU A 47 -3.36 12.99 2.04
CA GLU A 47 -2.83 11.96 2.93
C GLU A 47 -3.92 11.16 3.66
N PRO A 48 -5.01 11.77 4.19
CA PRO A 48 -6.05 11.00 4.87
C PRO A 48 -6.81 10.08 3.89
N TYR A 49 -7.11 10.55 2.68
CA TYR A 49 -7.70 9.69 1.65
C TYR A 49 -6.74 8.56 1.22
N TYR A 50 -5.45 8.86 1.11
CA TYR A 50 -4.41 7.86 0.84
C TYR A 50 -4.37 6.77 1.94
N TYR A 51 -4.32 7.16 3.22
CA TYR A 51 -4.25 6.18 4.31
C TYR A 51 -5.54 5.38 4.44
N ALA A 52 -6.70 6.00 4.17
CA ALA A 52 -7.97 5.29 4.12
C ALA A 52 -7.92 4.20 3.03
N SER A 53 -7.44 4.55 1.83
CA SER A 53 -7.26 3.60 0.73
C SER A 53 -6.29 2.46 1.09
N PHE A 54 -5.12 2.80 1.64
CA PHE A 54 -4.13 1.83 2.11
C PHE A 54 -4.72 0.86 3.13
N CYS A 55 -5.49 1.36 4.10
CA CYS A 55 -6.16 0.52 5.09
C CYS A 55 -7.16 -0.45 4.45
N MET A 56 -7.93 -0.01 3.45
CA MET A 56 -8.89 -0.86 2.74
C MET A 56 -8.22 -1.97 1.94
N VAL A 57 -7.18 -1.66 1.16
CA VAL A 57 -6.46 -2.70 0.40
C VAL A 57 -5.73 -3.68 1.32
N THR A 58 -5.27 -3.20 2.48
CA THR A 58 -4.64 -4.01 3.53
C THR A 58 -5.66 -4.93 4.21
N ALA A 59 -6.87 -4.43 4.50
CA ALA A 59 -7.98 -5.22 5.01
C ALA A 59 -8.38 -6.32 4.01
N GLY A 60 -8.53 -5.96 2.73
CA GLY A 60 -8.84 -6.92 1.67
C GLY A 60 -7.78 -7.99 1.52
N SER A 61 -6.50 -7.61 1.54
CA SER A 61 -5.39 -8.56 1.47
C SER A 61 -5.37 -9.57 2.62
N ARG A 62 -5.82 -9.16 3.81
CA ARG A 62 -5.97 -10.02 5.01
C ARG A 62 -7.26 -10.86 5.00
N ALA A 63 -8.31 -10.40 4.32
CA ALA A 63 -9.55 -11.14 4.18
C ALA A 63 -9.45 -12.28 3.15
N MET A 64 -8.46 -12.24 2.26
CA MET A 64 -8.20 -13.27 1.26
C MET A 64 -7.79 -14.62 1.90
N PRO A 65 -8.23 -15.76 1.33
CA PRO A 65 -7.76 -17.07 1.76
C PRO A 65 -6.23 -17.19 1.69
N THR A 66 -5.63 -17.86 2.67
CA THR A 66 -4.19 -18.14 2.76
C THR A 66 -3.84 -19.60 2.47
N ASP A 67 -4.84 -20.39 2.06
CA ASP A 67 -4.72 -21.82 1.75
C ASP A 67 -4.03 -22.10 0.40
N GLY A 68 -3.66 -21.05 -0.34
CA GLY A 68 -3.05 -21.16 -1.66
C GLY A 68 -4.03 -21.46 -2.79
N SER A 69 -5.34 -21.43 -2.53
CA SER A 69 -6.35 -21.64 -3.57
C SER A 69 -6.35 -20.50 -4.61
N MET A 70 -6.41 -20.88 -5.89
CA MET A 70 -6.50 -19.96 -7.03
C MET A 70 -7.94 -19.81 -7.55
N GLY A 71 -8.92 -20.05 -6.68
CA GLY A 71 -10.35 -19.98 -7.01
C GLY A 71 -10.85 -18.55 -7.22
N ASP A 72 -12.12 -18.44 -7.61
CA ASP A 72 -12.79 -17.14 -7.71
C ASP A 72 -13.18 -16.63 -6.31
N ASN A 73 -12.38 -15.70 -5.82
CA ASN A 73 -12.51 -14.96 -4.59
C ASN A 73 -12.90 -13.49 -4.83
N THR A 74 -13.44 -13.15 -6.01
CA THR A 74 -13.80 -11.77 -6.36
C THR A 74 -14.83 -11.16 -5.41
N LYS A 75 -15.75 -11.98 -4.89
CA LYS A 75 -16.72 -11.57 -3.86
C LYS A 75 -16.06 -11.17 -2.54
N ILE A 76 -14.83 -11.63 -2.29
CA ILE A 76 -14.02 -11.22 -1.14
C ILE A 76 -13.19 -10.00 -1.52
N SER A 77 -12.41 -10.05 -2.61
CA SER A 77 -11.44 -8.99 -2.95
C SER A 77 -12.09 -7.68 -3.40
N ASP A 78 -13.11 -7.75 -4.26
CA ASP A 78 -13.57 -6.59 -5.04
C ASP A 78 -14.22 -5.51 -4.18
N PRO A 79 -15.04 -5.81 -3.16
CA PRO A 79 -15.58 -4.77 -2.28
C PRO A 79 -14.51 -3.92 -1.58
N TYR A 80 -13.38 -4.53 -1.20
CA TYR A 80 -12.26 -3.80 -0.60
C TYR A 80 -11.49 -2.99 -1.66
N ALA A 81 -11.24 -3.59 -2.82
CA ALA A 81 -10.54 -2.92 -3.91
C ALA A 81 -11.34 -1.71 -4.42
N ASP A 82 -12.66 -1.85 -4.61
CA ASP A 82 -13.55 -0.77 -5.05
C ASP A 82 -13.53 0.40 -4.06
N LYS A 83 -13.64 0.12 -2.75
CA LYS A 83 -13.60 1.17 -1.73
C LYS A 83 -12.21 1.82 -1.66
N ALA A 84 -11.13 1.03 -1.79
CA ALA A 84 -9.77 1.55 -1.80
C ALA A 84 -9.54 2.46 -3.02
N GLU A 85 -10.01 2.08 -4.20
CA GLU A 85 -9.89 2.84 -5.45
C GLU A 85 -10.65 4.18 -5.36
N GLN A 86 -11.91 4.17 -4.90
CA GLN A 86 -12.70 5.39 -4.68
C GLN A 86 -12.01 6.38 -3.74
N LEU A 87 -11.35 5.89 -2.69
CA LEU A 87 -10.59 6.73 -1.76
C LEU A 87 -9.30 7.23 -2.41
N LEU A 88 -8.59 6.37 -3.15
CA LEU A 88 -7.35 6.73 -3.81
C LEU A 88 -7.55 7.76 -4.92
N ASP A 89 -8.66 7.70 -5.66
CA ASP A 89 -9.03 8.67 -6.68
C ASP A 89 -9.17 10.08 -6.09
N LYS A 90 -9.76 10.19 -4.89
CA LYS A 90 -9.83 11.47 -4.17
C LYS A 90 -8.44 11.98 -3.77
N ALA A 91 -7.56 11.10 -3.30
CA ALA A 91 -6.18 11.47 -3.00
C ALA A 91 -5.42 11.92 -4.25
N SER A 92 -5.58 11.21 -5.37
CA SER A 92 -4.93 11.47 -6.66
C SER A 92 -5.37 12.80 -7.26
N ALA A 93 -6.66 13.15 -7.11
CA ALA A 93 -7.18 14.45 -7.52
C ALA A 93 -6.52 15.63 -6.76
N LEU A 94 -6.10 15.40 -5.52
CA LEU A 94 -5.45 16.40 -4.64
C LEU A 94 -3.92 16.40 -4.77
N SER A 95 -3.31 15.29 -5.18
CA SER A 95 -1.86 15.11 -5.29
C SER A 95 -1.53 14.33 -6.56
N LYS A 96 -1.48 15.04 -7.69
CA LYS A 96 -1.15 14.44 -8.99
C LYS A 96 0.31 14.00 -9.05
N ASP A 97 0.58 12.96 -9.82
CA ASP A 97 1.94 12.44 -10.05
C ASP A 97 2.69 12.11 -8.74
N ASN A 98 1.98 11.58 -7.75
CA ASN A 98 2.53 11.20 -6.45
C ASN A 98 2.88 9.70 -6.41
N SER A 99 4.18 9.40 -6.25
CA SER A 99 4.69 8.00 -6.20
C SER A 99 4.01 7.12 -5.15
N GLU A 100 3.61 7.69 -4.01
CA GLU A 100 2.93 6.96 -2.93
C GLU A 100 1.56 6.47 -3.38
N ILE A 101 0.80 7.34 -4.04
CA ILE A 101 -0.53 7.01 -4.58
C ILE A 101 -0.42 5.87 -5.59
N TYR A 102 0.60 5.89 -6.44
CA TYR A 102 0.83 4.78 -7.39
C TYR A 102 1.25 3.47 -6.70
N CYS A 103 1.96 3.52 -5.56
CA CYS A 103 2.23 2.32 -4.76
C CYS A 103 0.92 1.68 -4.26
N VAL A 104 -0.03 2.48 -3.75
CA VAL A 104 -1.33 1.95 -3.32
C VAL A 104 -2.17 1.48 -4.51
N SER A 105 -2.11 2.16 -5.66
CA SER A 105 -2.74 1.69 -6.90
C SER A 105 -2.22 0.30 -7.32
N LYS A 106 -0.90 0.06 -7.25
CA LYS A 106 -0.34 -1.29 -7.46
C LYS A 106 -0.96 -2.30 -6.50
N MET A 107 -1.06 -1.97 -5.22
CA MET A 107 -1.64 -2.86 -4.22
C MET A 107 -3.11 -3.19 -4.53
N ILE A 108 -3.91 -2.20 -4.96
CA ILE A 108 -5.33 -2.39 -5.32
C ILE A 108 -5.46 -3.35 -6.49
N HIS A 109 -4.70 -3.13 -7.56
CA HIS A 109 -4.71 -4.03 -8.72
C HIS A 109 -4.19 -5.42 -8.37
N SER A 110 -3.17 -5.52 -7.50
CA SER A 110 -2.69 -6.81 -6.99
C SER A 110 -3.77 -7.56 -6.20
N LEU A 111 -4.57 -6.85 -5.39
CA LEU A 111 -5.70 -7.44 -4.67
C LEU A 111 -6.79 -7.93 -5.65
N ARG A 112 -7.15 -7.12 -6.66
CA ARG A 112 -8.11 -7.53 -7.70
C ARG A 112 -7.62 -8.76 -8.48
N MET A 113 -6.33 -8.80 -8.80
CA MET A 113 -5.67 -9.94 -9.46
C MET A 113 -5.78 -11.19 -8.59
N ARG A 114 -5.42 -11.10 -7.30
CA ARG A 114 -5.53 -12.21 -6.34
C ARG A 114 -6.97 -12.71 -6.17
N GLY A 115 -7.97 -11.87 -6.41
CA GLY A 115 -9.39 -12.23 -6.41
C GLY A 115 -9.74 -13.31 -7.43
N ASN A 116 -9.14 -13.31 -8.61
CA ASN A 116 -9.27 -14.40 -9.58
C ASN A 116 -8.03 -14.43 -10.47
N PRO A 117 -6.93 -15.07 -10.01
CA PRO A 117 -5.63 -14.97 -10.68
C PRO A 117 -5.67 -15.46 -12.12
N MET A 118 -6.38 -16.55 -12.38
CA MET A 118 -6.50 -17.12 -13.73
C MET A 118 -7.17 -16.16 -14.71
N ALA A 119 -8.21 -15.43 -14.28
CA ALA A 119 -8.93 -14.50 -15.15
C ALA A 119 -8.28 -13.11 -15.23
N ARG A 120 -7.54 -12.69 -14.18
CA ARG A 120 -7.13 -11.29 -14.00
C ARG A 120 -5.63 -11.05 -14.03
N TYR A 121 -4.79 -12.08 -14.13
CA TYR A 121 -3.34 -11.91 -14.21
C TYR A 121 -2.91 -10.98 -15.36
N MET A 122 -3.40 -11.23 -16.58
CA MET A 122 -3.01 -10.45 -17.75
C MET A 122 -3.57 -9.02 -17.77
N THR A 123 -4.61 -8.73 -16.99
CA THR A 123 -5.26 -7.42 -16.94
C THR A 123 -4.85 -6.64 -15.70
N GLU A 124 -5.27 -7.11 -14.52
CA GLU A 124 -4.98 -6.46 -13.24
C GLU A 124 -3.50 -6.58 -12.86
N GLY A 125 -2.83 -7.69 -13.21
CA GLY A 125 -1.37 -7.81 -13.02
C GLY A 125 -0.58 -6.82 -13.89
N ALA A 126 -1.01 -6.58 -15.12
CA ALA A 126 -0.41 -5.57 -15.99
C ALA A 126 -0.58 -4.15 -15.44
N LYS A 127 -1.80 -3.80 -14.97
CA LYS A 127 -2.06 -2.49 -14.31
C LYS A 127 -1.25 -2.32 -13.02
N ALA A 128 -1.13 -3.38 -12.22
CA ALA A 128 -0.30 -3.37 -11.02
C ALA A 128 1.16 -3.05 -11.35
N SER A 129 1.69 -3.67 -12.41
CA SER A 129 3.07 -3.48 -12.88
C SER A 129 3.28 -2.06 -13.41
N GLU A 130 2.36 -1.55 -14.23
CA GLU A 130 2.40 -0.18 -14.77
C GLU A 130 2.37 0.87 -13.65
N ALA A 131 1.51 0.68 -12.64
CA ALA A 131 1.42 1.57 -11.49
C ALA A 131 2.76 1.61 -10.72
N LEU A 132 3.39 0.45 -10.49
CA LEU A 132 4.67 0.38 -9.78
C LEU A 132 5.81 1.01 -10.58
N GLU A 133 5.86 0.77 -11.89
CA GLU A 133 6.83 1.43 -12.77
C GLU A 133 6.67 2.95 -12.75
N LYS A 134 5.42 3.44 -12.81
CA LYS A 134 5.12 4.88 -12.73
C LYS A 134 5.55 5.44 -11.38
N ALA A 135 5.28 4.75 -10.27
CA ALA A 135 5.75 5.15 -8.94
C ALA A 135 7.28 5.30 -8.90
N LYS A 136 8.01 4.31 -9.44
CA LYS A 136 9.47 4.31 -9.49
C LYS A 136 10.04 5.43 -10.37
N LYS A 137 9.41 5.68 -11.52
CA LYS A 137 9.80 6.78 -12.43
C LYS A 137 9.59 8.14 -11.78
N LEU A 138 8.51 8.31 -11.01
CA LEU A 138 8.21 9.55 -10.30
C LEU A 138 9.14 9.81 -9.13
N ASN A 139 9.42 8.77 -8.32
CA ASN A 139 10.34 8.88 -7.20
C ASN A 139 11.15 7.59 -7.05
N PRO A 140 12.38 7.53 -7.59
CA PRO A 140 13.25 6.37 -7.45
C PRO A 140 13.82 6.21 -6.04
N TYR A 141 13.58 7.15 -5.12
CA TYR A 141 13.98 7.07 -3.71
C TYR A 141 12.84 6.66 -2.78
N ASN A 142 11.64 6.42 -3.32
CA ASN A 142 10.53 5.91 -2.52
C ASN A 142 10.81 4.47 -2.05
N PRO A 143 10.97 4.19 -0.75
CA PRO A 143 11.30 2.85 -0.26
C PRO A 143 10.18 1.83 -0.53
N ARG A 144 8.91 2.24 -0.59
CA ARG A 144 7.76 1.33 -0.78
C ARG A 144 7.72 0.74 -2.18
N VAL A 145 8.26 1.45 -3.18
CA VAL A 145 8.44 0.90 -4.52
C VAL A 145 9.28 -0.38 -4.45
N TYR A 146 10.39 -0.34 -3.72
CA TYR A 146 11.31 -1.48 -3.60
C TYR A 146 10.78 -2.58 -2.69
N ILE A 147 9.98 -2.23 -1.68
CA ILE A 147 9.21 -3.23 -0.91
C ILE A 147 8.29 -3.99 -1.86
N LEU A 148 7.49 -3.29 -2.65
CA LEU A 148 6.48 -3.89 -3.52
C LEU A 148 7.11 -4.68 -4.68
N GLU A 149 8.22 -4.21 -5.26
CA GLU A 149 9.02 -4.98 -6.23
C GLU A 149 9.62 -6.24 -5.58
N GLY A 150 10.13 -6.10 -4.35
CA GLY A 150 10.68 -7.22 -3.58
C GLY A 150 9.63 -8.28 -3.29
N GLU A 151 8.42 -7.89 -2.88
CA GLU A 151 7.28 -8.79 -2.70
C GLU A 151 6.93 -9.53 -3.99
N ASP A 152 6.85 -8.83 -5.13
CA ASP A 152 6.56 -9.45 -6.42
C ASP A 152 7.62 -10.51 -6.76
N LYS A 153 8.90 -10.21 -6.55
CA LYS A 153 10.01 -11.16 -6.74
C LYS A 153 9.99 -12.32 -5.75
N TYR A 154 9.58 -12.07 -4.51
CA TYR A 154 9.57 -13.06 -3.44
C TYR A 154 8.44 -14.09 -3.58
N TYR A 155 7.26 -13.64 -3.98
CA TYR A 155 6.05 -14.47 -4.06
C TYR A 155 5.81 -15.08 -5.44
N THR A 156 6.33 -14.49 -6.51
CA THR A 156 6.22 -15.09 -7.84
C THR A 156 7.03 -16.39 -7.88
N PRO A 157 6.50 -17.50 -8.41
CA PRO A 157 7.30 -18.70 -8.63
C PRO A 157 8.48 -18.45 -9.58
N GLU A 158 9.61 -19.11 -9.37
CA GLU A 158 10.83 -18.90 -10.17
C GLU A 158 10.60 -19.08 -11.68
N GLN A 159 9.80 -20.08 -12.06
CA GLN A 159 9.43 -20.35 -13.46
C GLN A 159 8.63 -19.20 -14.13
N TYR A 160 8.08 -18.28 -13.34
CA TYR A 160 7.37 -17.08 -13.80
C TYR A 160 8.17 -15.80 -13.54
N GLY A 161 9.47 -15.91 -13.25
CA GLY A 161 10.38 -14.77 -13.08
C GLY A 161 10.50 -14.23 -11.65
N GLY A 162 10.03 -14.99 -10.67
CA GLY A 162 10.37 -14.78 -9.26
C GLY A 162 11.85 -15.05 -8.99
N ASP A 163 12.39 -14.34 -8.02
CA ASP A 163 13.81 -14.43 -7.66
C ASP A 163 13.97 -13.97 -6.21
N LYS A 164 14.14 -14.90 -5.28
CA LYS A 164 14.25 -14.58 -3.85
C LYS A 164 15.54 -13.85 -3.51
N ASP A 165 16.63 -14.08 -4.25
CA ASP A 165 17.89 -13.38 -4.02
C ASP A 165 17.80 -11.93 -4.49
N GLU A 166 17.15 -11.69 -5.63
CA GLU A 166 16.86 -10.33 -6.08
C GLU A 166 15.86 -9.63 -5.14
N ALA A 167 14.84 -10.34 -4.65
CA ALA A 167 13.93 -9.81 -3.63
C ALA A 167 14.70 -9.35 -2.38
N LYS A 168 15.69 -10.12 -1.91
CA LYS A 168 16.53 -9.74 -0.76
C LYS A 168 17.22 -8.40 -1.01
N LYS A 169 17.87 -8.23 -2.17
CA LYS A 169 18.55 -6.98 -2.54
C LYS A 169 17.58 -5.80 -2.60
N LEU A 170 16.35 -6.02 -3.09
CA LEU A 170 15.31 -4.99 -3.14
C LEU A 170 14.87 -4.59 -1.72
N PHE A 171 14.71 -5.54 -0.80
CA PHE A 171 14.42 -5.25 0.61
C PHE A 171 15.58 -4.54 1.32
N GLU A 172 16.83 -4.93 1.05
CA GLU A 172 18.03 -4.23 1.55
C GLU A 172 18.08 -2.78 1.04
N LYS A 173 17.77 -2.57 -0.25
CA LYS A 173 17.65 -1.23 -0.83
C LYS A 173 16.55 -0.42 -0.17
N ALA A 174 15.37 -1.00 0.07
CA ALA A 174 14.28 -0.32 0.78
C ALA A 174 14.70 0.08 2.20
N LYS A 175 15.39 -0.81 2.93
CA LYS A 175 15.95 -0.52 4.26
C LYS A 175 16.88 0.68 4.23
N ASP A 176 17.80 0.72 3.27
CA ASP A 176 18.77 1.82 3.14
C ASP A 176 18.06 3.13 2.76
N LEU A 177 17.06 3.07 1.88
CA LEU A 177 16.23 4.22 1.54
C LEU A 177 15.47 4.77 2.75
N PHE A 178 14.90 3.92 3.62
CA PHE A 178 14.29 4.39 4.87
C PHE A 178 15.27 5.10 5.82
N SER A 179 16.57 4.79 5.76
CA SER A 179 17.57 5.47 6.60
C SER A 179 17.89 6.89 6.14
N ILE A 180 17.64 7.20 4.86
CA ILE A 180 17.87 8.52 4.26
C ILE A 180 16.57 9.29 4.02
N ASP A 181 15.44 8.60 3.91
CA ASP A 181 14.11 9.16 3.72
C ASP A 181 13.67 9.84 5.01
N LYS A 182 13.81 11.17 5.02
CA LYS A 182 13.27 12.00 6.08
C LYS A 182 11.92 12.51 5.58
N ALA A 183 10.86 11.93 6.11
CA ALA A 183 9.51 12.43 5.90
C ALA A 183 9.50 13.96 6.08
N ILE A 184 9.08 14.68 5.04
CA ILE A 184 9.04 16.14 5.01
C ILE A 184 8.03 16.63 6.05
N THR A 185 6.96 15.86 6.26
CA THR A 185 5.99 16.09 7.32
C THR A 185 5.75 14.82 8.15
N PRO A 186 5.38 14.95 9.44
CA PRO A 186 5.05 13.80 10.28
C PRO A 186 3.87 12.95 9.76
N THR A 187 3.06 13.50 8.87
CA THR A 187 1.86 12.84 8.31
C THR A 187 2.12 12.16 6.97
N GLU A 188 3.30 12.31 6.37
CA GLU A 188 3.66 11.54 5.17
C GLU A 188 3.69 10.04 5.45
N PRO A 189 3.56 9.17 4.43
CA PRO A 189 3.57 7.71 4.59
C PRO A 189 4.77 7.20 5.40
N GLN A 190 4.52 6.44 6.46
CA GLN A 190 5.58 5.85 7.32
C GLN A 190 5.56 4.31 7.40
N TRP A 191 4.59 3.66 6.74
CA TRP A 191 4.46 2.20 6.77
C TRP A 191 5.60 1.48 6.04
N GLY A 192 5.68 0.16 6.19
CA GLY A 192 6.56 -0.68 5.38
C GLY A 192 7.96 -0.90 5.95
N GLN A 193 8.44 -0.06 6.87
CA GLN A 193 9.70 -0.32 7.57
C GLN A 193 9.64 -1.67 8.32
N GLY A 194 8.52 -1.97 8.99
CA GLY A 194 8.28 -3.28 9.61
C GLY A 194 8.25 -4.44 8.60
N LEU A 195 7.70 -4.21 7.39
CA LEU A 195 7.67 -5.23 6.32
C LEU A 195 9.08 -5.56 5.83
N VAL A 196 9.93 -4.55 5.65
CA VAL A 196 11.33 -4.75 5.28
C VAL A 196 12.04 -5.65 6.29
N TRP A 197 11.90 -5.36 7.58
CA TRP A 197 12.50 -6.19 8.64
C TRP A 197 11.95 -7.61 8.64
N TYR A 198 10.63 -7.76 8.48
CA TYR A 198 9.99 -9.06 8.37
C TYR A 198 10.57 -9.87 7.20
N PHE A 199 10.61 -9.32 5.99
CA PHE A 199 11.12 -10.03 4.82
C PHE A 199 12.61 -10.36 4.94
N LEU A 200 13.44 -9.41 5.39
CA LEU A 200 14.86 -9.67 5.60
C LEU A 200 15.11 -10.77 6.64
N SER A 201 14.25 -10.89 7.66
CA SER A 201 14.33 -11.98 8.65
C SER A 201 14.01 -13.37 8.10
N GLN A 202 13.39 -13.47 6.91
CA GLN A 202 13.12 -14.75 6.25
C GLN A 202 14.36 -15.34 5.58
N TYR A 203 15.42 -14.55 5.40
CA TYR A 203 16.68 -14.99 4.82
C TYR A 203 17.63 -15.44 5.92
N LYS A 204 18.15 -16.67 5.80
CA LYS A 204 19.15 -17.24 6.70
C LYS A 204 20.56 -16.77 6.33
#